data_AF-A0A1F6KU52-F1
#
_entry.id   AF-A0A1F6KU52-F1
#
_cell.length_a   1.000
_cell.length_b   1.000
_cell.length_c   1.000
_cell.angle_alpha   90.00
_cell.angle_beta   90.00
_cell.angle_gamma   90.00
#
_symmetry.space_group_name_H-M   'P 1'
#
loop_
_entity.id
_entity.type
_entity.pdbx_description
1 polymer ?
#
loop_
_entity_poly.entity_id
_entity_poly.type
_entity_poly.pdbx_seq_one_letter_code
_entity_poly.pdbx_strand_id
1 'polypeptide(L)' 'MCYNCGCGLPNDDMGRGKVTEGGSSLTEDDIKKMADDWGMSLDEAKKNILDLLQTQLKK' A
#
# COMPACT_ATOMS: atom_id res chain seq x y z
N MET A 1 2.86 11.73 13.99
CA MET A 1 2.05 11.83 12.76
C MET A 1 1.62 10.43 12.37
N CYS A 2 0.32 10.14 12.43
CA CYS A 2 -0.24 8.86 12.00
C CYS A 2 -0.30 8.85 10.47
N TYR A 3 0.80 8.46 9.83
CA TYR A 3 0.84 8.28 8.39
C TYR A 3 0.17 6.95 8.05
N ASN A 4 -1.05 6.98 7.54
CA ASN A 4 -1.72 5.89 6.81
C ASN A 4 -1.90 4.52 7.53
N CYS A 5 -1.37 4.34 8.74
CA CYS A 5 -1.48 3.09 9.45
C CYS A 5 -2.63 3.17 10.44
N GLY A 6 -3.77 2.56 10.12
CA GLY A 6 -4.51 1.87 11.18
C GLY A 6 -3.52 0.93 11.86
N CYS A 7 -2.95 1.36 12.99
CA CYS A 7 -1.75 0.74 13.56
C CYS A 7 -1.99 -0.75 13.83
N GLY A 8 -1.49 -1.61 12.93
CA GLY A 8 -1.60 -3.07 13.00
C GLY A 8 -2.69 -3.72 12.13
N LEU A 9 -3.52 -2.94 11.41
CA LEU A 9 -4.61 -3.47 10.60
C LEU A 9 -4.40 -3.10 9.11
N PRO A 10 -3.85 -4.01 8.29
CA PRO A 10 -3.53 -3.74 6.89
C PRO A 10 -4.74 -3.46 6.00
N ASN A 11 -5.96 -3.71 6.49
CA ASN A 11 -7.23 -3.51 5.77
C ASN A 11 -8.06 -2.33 6.28
N ASP A 12 -7.55 -1.57 7.25
CA ASP A 12 -8.27 -0.42 7.81
C ASP A 12 -7.98 0.85 7.00
N ASP A 13 -9.00 1.39 6.35
CA ASP A 13 -8.91 2.61 5.56
C ASP A 13 -9.04 3.89 6.43
N MET A 14 -9.20 3.74 7.74
CA MET A 14 -9.29 4.82 8.72
C MET A 14 -10.41 5.83 8.40
N GLY A 15 -11.47 5.39 7.70
CA GLY A 15 -12.56 6.24 7.25
C GLY A 15 -12.17 7.28 6.19
N ARG A 16 -11.02 7.10 5.52
CA ARG A 16 -10.53 7.97 4.44
C ARG A 16 -10.73 7.36 3.05
N GLY A 17 -11.32 6.18 2.95
CA GLY A 17 -11.50 5.45 1.69
C GLY A 17 -10.19 4.89 1.15
N LYS A 18 -10.27 3.81 0.38
CA LYS A 18 -9.13 3.18 -0.29
C LYS A 18 -8.63 4.03 -1.45
N VAL A 19 -7.33 4.03 -1.71
CA VAL A 19 -6.76 4.81 -2.81
C VAL A 19 -7.28 4.33 -4.18
N THR A 20 -7.53 3.03 -4.33
CA THR A 20 -8.09 2.45 -5.57
C THR A 20 -9.55 2.85 -5.83
N GLU A 21 -10.25 3.35 -4.81
CA GLU A 21 -11.64 3.81 -4.88
C GLU A 21 -11.74 5.35 -4.91
N GLY A 22 -10.62 6.05 -5.05
CA GLY A 22 -10.55 7.53 -5.04
C GLY A 22 -10.43 8.15 -3.63
N GLY A 23 -10.21 7.34 -2.61
CA GLY A 23 -9.89 7.76 -1.25
C GLY A 23 -8.42 8.11 -1.05
N SER A 24 -7.94 8.09 0.20
CA SER A 24 -6.57 8.50 0.55
C SER A 24 -5.79 7.50 1.41
N SER A 25 -6.37 6.34 1.70
CA SER A 25 -5.70 5.28 2.47
C SER A 25 -5.15 4.20 1.56
N LEU A 26 -3.89 3.84 1.76
CA LEU A 26 -3.27 2.68 1.12
C LEU A 26 -3.43 1.47 2.04
N THR A 27 -4.21 0.49 1.59
CA THR A 27 -4.54 -0.76 2.28
C THR A 27 -3.96 -1.98 1.53
N GLU A 28 -4.05 -3.17 2.12
CA GLU A 28 -3.59 -4.42 1.49
C GLU A 28 -4.39 -4.78 0.23
N ASP A 29 -5.67 -4.43 0.16
CA ASP A 29 -6.47 -4.56 -1.06
C ASP A 29 -5.92 -3.71 -2.21
N ASP A 30 -5.42 -2.51 -1.92
CA ASP A 30 -4.81 -1.64 -2.92
C ASP A 30 -3.51 -2.24 -3.47
N ILE A 31 -2.71 -2.84 -2.59
CA ILE A 31 -1.47 -3.54 -2.98
C ILE A 31 -1.81 -4.81 -3.77
N LYS A 32 -2.88 -5.52 -3.41
CA LYS A 32 -3.36 -6.69 -4.15
C LYS A 32 -3.80 -6.31 -5.57
N LYS A 33 -4.59 -5.24 -5.70
CA LYS A 33 -4.98 -4.71 -7.02
C LYS A 33 -3.75 -4.34 -7.85
N MET A 34 -2.76 -3.70 -7.24
CA MET A 34 -1.50 -3.39 -7.92
C MET A 34 -0.77 -4.66 -8.40
N ALA A 35 -0.71 -5.70 -7.57
CA ALA A 35 -0.09 -6.97 -7.94
C ALA A 35 -0.81 -7.63 -9.12
N ASP A 36 -2.14 -7.66 -9.09
CA ASP A 36 -2.99 -8.22 -10.16
C ASP A 36 -2.80 -7.43 -11.48
N ASP A 37 -2.84 -6.09 -11.43
CA ASP A 37 -2.67 -5.22 -12.60
C ASP A 37 -1.27 -5.37 -13.23
N TRP A 38 -0.25 -5.71 -12.44
CA TRP A 38 1.14 -5.87 -12.89
C TRP A 38 1.51 -7.34 -13.19
N GLY A 39 0.59 -8.29 -12.98
CA GLY A 39 0.82 -9.70 -13.22
C GLY A 39 1.89 -10.33 -12.32
N MET A 40 2.00 -9.88 -11.06
CA MET A 40 2.94 -10.41 -10.07
C MET A 40 2.24 -10.88 -8.81
N SER A 41 2.96 -11.57 -7.92
CA SER A 41 2.39 -11.96 -6.62
C SER A 41 2.28 -10.77 -5.66
N LEU A 42 1.36 -10.86 -4.70
CA LEU A 42 1.20 -9.86 -3.63
C LEU A 42 2.50 -9.63 -2.85
N ASP A 43 3.27 -10.69 -2.59
CA ASP A 43 4.53 -10.59 -1.86
C ASP A 43 5.62 -9.90 -2.67
N GLU A 44 5.68 -10.13 -3.98
CA GLU A 44 6.59 -9.39 -4.88
C GLU A 44 6.22 -7.91 -4.94
N ALA A 45 4.93 -7.58 -5.04
CA ALA A 45 4.47 -6.21 -5.01
C ALA A 45 4.88 -5.50 -3.71
N LYS A 46 4.68 -6.13 -2.55
CA LYS A 46 5.12 -5.61 -1.24
C LYS A 46 6.63 -5.37 -1.18
N LYS A 47 7.44 -6.32 -1.69
CA LYS A 47 8.91 -6.19 -1.73
C LYS A 47 9.35 -5.03 -2.63
N ASN A 48 8.75 -4.90 -3.82
CA ASN A 48 9.07 -3.84 -4.77
C ASN A 48 8.70 -2.46 -4.22
N ILE A 49 7.54 -2.34 -3.57
CA ILE A 49 7.13 -1.10 -2.89
C ILE A 49 8.13 -0.73 -1.78
N LEU A 50 8.55 -1.70 -0.96
CA LEU A 50 9.52 -1.47 0.09
C LEU A 50 10.87 -1.00 -0.47
N ASP A 51 11.37 -1.65 -1.52
CA ASP A 51 12.64 -1.30 -2.18
C ASP A 51 12.61 0.12 -2.78
N LEU A 52 11.49 0.48 -3.43
CA LEU A 52 11.25 1.82 -3.94
C LEU A 52 11.33 2.87 -2.81
N LEU A 53 10.59 2.64 -1.71
CA LEU A 53 10.58 3.56 -0.56
C LEU A 53 11.96 3.69 0.07
N GLN A 54 12.67 2.58 0.28
CA GLN A 54 14.03 2.60 0.82
C GLN A 54 14.98 3.40 -0.09
N THR A 55 14.87 3.23 -1.40
CA THR A 55 15.68 3.96 -2.37
C THR A 55 15.41 5.47 -2.34
N GLN A 56 14.14 5.90 -2.22
CA GLN A 56 13.81 7.33 -2.16
C GLN A 56 14.17 7.96 -0.79
N LEU A 57 14.07 7.21 0.31
CA LEU A 57 14.39 7.72 1.65
C LEU A 57 15.89 7.77 1.95
N LYS A 58 16.72 7.03 1.21
CA LYS A 58 18.19 7.07 1.30
C LYS A 58 18.83 8.17 0.44
N LYS A 59 18.05 8.90 -0.34
CA LYS A 59 18.50 10.11 -1.06
C LYS A 59 18.60 11.29 -0.11
#